data_AF-J9FFX9-F1
#
_entry.id   AF-J9FFX9-F1
#
_cell.length_a   1.000
_cell.length_b   1.000
_cell.length_c   1.000
_cell.angle_alpha   90.00
_cell.angle_beta   90.00
_cell.angle_gamma   90.00
#
_symmetry.space_group_name_H-M   'P 1'
#
loop_
_entity.id
_entity.type
_entity.pdbx_description
1 polymer ?
#
loop_
_entity_poly.entity_id
_entity_poly.type
_entity_poly.pdbx_seq_one_letter_code
_entity_poly.pdbx_strand_id
1 'polypeptide(L)' 'APFADLIGLSRQAMVLAFQFGDGFTNMITPTSGVLMAVLGVAKIPYPVWVKWIWDILLLFVIIGFVLLVPTVFLNLNGF' A
#
# COMPACT_ATOMS: atom_id res chain seq x y z
N ALA A 1 5.46 1.41 15.66
CA ALA A 1 6.88 1.29 16.08
C ALA A 1 7.10 0.34 17.27
N PRO A 2 6.36 0.35 18.40
CA PRO A 2 6.61 -0.62 19.49
C PRO A 2 6.20 -2.06 19.15
N PHE A 3 5.22 -2.24 18.25
CA PHE A 3 4.81 -3.56 17.76
C PHE A 3 5.92 -4.33 17.04
N ALA A 4 6.84 -3.62 16.36
CA ALA A 4 7.95 -4.23 15.66
C ALA A 4 8.89 -4.94 16.65
N ASP A 5 9.19 -4.28 17.76
CA ASP A 5 10.06 -4.82 18.81
C ASP A 5 9.41 -6.01 19.54
N LEU A 6 8.07 -6.04 19.65
CA LEU A 6 7.32 -7.15 20.26
C LEU A 6 7.33 -8.43 19.41
N ILE A 7 7.40 -8.30 18.09
CA ILE A 7 7.38 -9.43 17.14
C ILE A 7 8.77 -9.74 16.56
N GLY A 8 9.81 -9.08 17.06
CA GLY A 8 11.20 -9.30 16.63
C GLY A 8 11.49 -8.81 15.20
N LEU A 9 10.68 -7.90 14.65
CA LEU A 9 10.90 -7.31 13.33
C LEU A 9 11.53 -5.92 13.43
N SER A 10 12.25 -5.52 12.38
CA SER A 10 12.78 -4.16 12.30
C SER A 10 11.64 -3.14 12.19
N ARG A 11 11.81 -1.99 12.85
CA ARG A 11 10.86 -0.88 12.76
C ARG A 11 10.71 -0.37 11.32
N GLN A 12 11.78 -0.44 10.54
CA GLN A 12 11.82 -0.05 9.13
C GLN A 12 10.94 -0.96 8.26
N ALA A 13 11.02 -2.28 8.45
CA ALA A 13 10.16 -3.24 7.76
C ALA A 13 8.67 -2.93 8.03
N MET A 14 8.33 -2.59 9.28
CA MET A 14 6.98 -2.17 9.63
C MET A 14 6.55 -0.85 8.98
N VAL A 15 7.45 0.13 8.86
CA VAL A 15 7.16 1.40 8.17
C VAL A 15 6.97 1.19 6.68
N LEU A 16 7.78 0.35 6.03
CA LEU A 16 7.63 -0.01 4.62
C LEU A 16 6.33 -0.78 4.37
N ALA A 17 6.01 -1.75 5.22
CA ALA A 17 4.77 -2.51 5.14
C ALA A 17 3.54 -1.59 5.25
N PHE A 18 3.59 -0.63 6.18
CA PHE A 18 2.54 0.37 6.33
C PHE A 18 2.43 1.27 5.10
N GLN A 19 3.55 1.81 4.60
CA GLN A 19 3.54 2.69 3.42
C GLN A 19 3.02 1.99 2.16
N PHE A 20 3.39 0.73 1.94
CA PHE A 20 2.84 -0.04 0.82
C PHE A 20 1.33 -0.24 0.98
N GLY A 21 0.87 -0.68 2.16
CA GLY A 21 -0.57 -0.86 2.41
C GLY A 21 -1.38 0.43 2.26
N ASP A 22 -0.93 1.52 2.88
CA ASP A 22 -1.58 2.83 2.81
C ASP A 22 -1.61 3.39 1.38
N GLY A 23 -0.46 3.37 0.68
CA GLY A 23 -0.37 3.87 -0.69
C GLY A 23 -1.29 3.12 -1.66
N PHE A 24 -1.36 1.78 -1.54
CA PHE A 24 -2.19 0.96 -2.43
C PHE A 24 -3.68 1.16 -2.17
N THR A 25 -4.09 1.15 -0.91
CA THR A 25 -5.52 1.28 -0.54
C THR A 25 -6.07 2.67 -0.84
N ASN A 26 -5.24 3.72 -0.74
CA ASN A 26 -5.62 5.09 -1.14
C ASN A 26 -6.07 5.21 -2.60
N MET A 27 -5.73 4.26 -3.48
CA MET A 27 -6.19 4.23 -4.88
C MET A 27 -7.68 3.89 -5.03
N ILE A 28 -8.28 3.33 -3.97
CA ILE A 28 -9.70 2.95 -3.93
C ILE A 28 -10.46 3.56 -2.75
N THR A 29 -9.82 4.33 -1.87
CA THR A 29 -10.50 4.89 -0.69
C THR A 29 -11.57 5.92 -1.10
N PRO A 30 -12.88 5.67 -0.83
CA PRO A 30 -13.96 6.56 -1.28
C PRO A 30 -13.99 7.90 -0.53
N THR A 31 -13.33 7.98 0.63
CA THR A 31 -13.16 9.20 1.42
C THR A 31 -11.95 10.02 1.00
N SER A 32 -11.16 9.56 0.01
CA SER A 32 -10.06 10.32 -0.57
C SER A 32 -10.59 11.45 -1.43
N GLY A 33 -10.55 12.68 -0.91
CA GLY A 33 -11.00 13.87 -1.64
C GLY A 33 -10.25 14.08 -2.96
N VAL A 34 -8.95 13.72 -3.01
CA VAL A 34 -8.15 13.79 -4.24
C VAL A 34 -8.65 12.80 -5.28
N LEU A 35 -8.89 11.54 -4.91
CA LEU A 35 -9.40 10.52 -5.83
C LEU A 35 -10.77 10.94 -6.39
N MET A 36 -11.69 11.34 -5.49
CA MET A 36 -13.03 11.74 -5.89
C MET A 36 -13.03 13.00 -6.77
N ALA A 37 -12.14 13.96 -6.54
CA ALA A 37 -11.97 15.13 -7.39
C ALA A 37 -11.48 14.75 -8.80
N VAL A 38 -10.46 13.90 -8.91
CA VAL A 38 -9.92 13.45 -10.20
C VAL A 38 -10.96 12.67 -10.99
N LEU A 39 -11.68 11.74 -10.35
CA LEU A 39 -12.76 10.98 -10.98
C LEU A 39 -13.91 11.90 -11.43
N GLY A 40 -14.22 12.94 -10.65
CA GLY A 40 -15.20 13.96 -11.02
C GLY A 40 -14.82 14.74 -12.28
N VAL A 41 -13.55 15.17 -12.38
CA VAL A 41 -13.03 15.86 -13.57
C VAL A 41 -13.01 14.93 -14.79
N ALA A 42 -12.63 13.67 -14.59
CA ALA A 42 -12.59 12.64 -15.64
C ALA A 42 -13.99 12.10 -16.03
N LYS A 43 -15.05 12.45 -15.27
CA LYS A 43 -16.42 11.92 -15.41
C LYS A 43 -16.48 10.39 -15.33
N ILE A 44 -15.64 9.78 -14.50
CA ILE A 44 -15.60 8.33 -14.27
C ILE A 44 -16.37 7.99 -12.99
N PRO A 45 -17.42 7.15 -13.05
CA PRO A 45 -18.09 6.68 -11.84
C PRO A 45 -17.15 5.85 -10.96
N TYR A 46 -17.16 6.09 -9.65
CA TYR A 46 -16.30 5.39 -8.70
C TYR A 46 -16.36 3.84 -8.80
N PRO A 47 -17.54 3.19 -8.91
CA PRO A 47 -17.60 1.72 -9.07
C PRO A 47 -16.90 1.20 -10.33
N VAL A 48 -16.92 1.99 -11.41
CA VAL A 48 -16.23 1.67 -12.67
C VAL A 48 -14.71 1.76 -12.46
N TRP A 49 -14.26 2.81 -11.78
CA TRP A 49 -12.84 2.97 -11.43
C TRP A 49 -12.33 1.81 -10.58
N VAL A 50 -13.05 1.45 -9.50
CA VAL A 50 -12.65 0.35 -8.61
C VAL A 50 -12.54 -0.96 -9.37
N LYS A 51 -13.52 -1.28 -10.22
CA LYS A 51 -13.47 -2.49 -11.06
C LYS A 51 -12.28 -2.49 -12.02
N TRP A 52 -11.92 -1.33 -12.55
CA TRP A 52 -10.80 -1.18 -13.47
C TRP A 52 -9.44 -1.30 -12.77
N ILE A 53 -9.27 -0.67 -11.61
CA ILE A 53 -7.97 -0.66 -10.91
C ILE A 53 -7.72 -1.93 -10.08
N TRP A 54 -8.74 -2.76 -9.86
CA TRP A 54 -8.63 -3.94 -9.00
C TRP A 54 -7.48 -4.89 -9.38
N ASP A 55 -7.30 -5.16 -10.67
CA ASP A 55 -6.23 -6.06 -11.13
C ASP A 55 -4.84 -5.45 -10.90
N ILE A 56 -4.70 -4.13 -11.07
CA ILE A 56 -3.47 -3.38 -10.79
C ILE A 56 -3.19 -3.34 -9.29
N LEU A 57 -4.23 -3.13 -8.49
CA LEU A 57 -4.14 -3.13 -7.03
C LEU A 57 -3.67 -4.50 -6.52
N LEU A 58 -4.23 -5.58 -7.05
CA LEU A 58 -3.80 -6.94 -6.73
C LEU A 58 -2.32 -7.17 -7.08
N LEU A 59 -1.89 -6.71 -8.26
CA LEU A 59 -0.49 -6.78 -8.69
C LEU A 59 0.42 -6.04 -7.71
N PHE A 60 0.06 -4.82 -7.29
CA PHE A 60 0.85 -4.05 -6.33
C PHE A 60 0.88 -4.70 -4.95
N VAL A 61 -0.22 -5.30 -4.49
CA VAL A 61 -0.23 -6.07 -3.23
C VAL A 61 0.74 -7.24 -3.30
N ILE A 62 0.75 -8.00 -4.40
CA ILE A 62 1.67 -9.14 -4.59
C ILE A 62 3.12 -8.66 -4.64
N ILE A 63 3.41 -7.62 -5.43
CA ILE A 63 4.76 -7.04 -5.54
C ILE A 63 5.21 -6.51 -4.19
N GLY A 64 4.37 -5.74 -3.49
CA GLY A 64 4.66 -5.20 -2.17
C GLY A 64 4.94 -6.30 -1.16
N PHE A 65 4.16 -7.38 -1.17
CA PHE A 65 4.39 -8.55 -0.33
C PHE A 65 5.76 -9.20 -0.62
N VAL A 66 6.10 -9.42 -1.89
CA VAL A 66 7.40 -9.98 -2.29
C VAL A 66 8.55 -9.05 -1.89
N LEU A 67 8.39 -7.73 -2.03
CA LEU A 67 9.40 -6.74 -1.63
C LEU A 67 9.59 -6.66 -0.10
N LEU A 68 8.59 -7.06 0.69
CA LEU A 68 8.71 -7.16 2.14
C LEU A 68 9.39 -8.46 2.61
N VAL A 69 9.48 -9.50 1.78
CA VAL A 69 10.18 -10.74 2.15
C VAL A 69 11.65 -10.47 2.52
N PRO A 70 12.45 -9.76 1.70
CA PRO A 70 13.82 -9.41 2.06
C PRO A 70 13.95 -8.61 3.35
N THR A 71 12.98 -7.72 3.67
CA THR A 71 13.07 -6.87 4.88
C THR A 71 12.85 -7.66 6.17
N VAL A 72 12.27 -8.86 6.08
CA VAL A 72 12.08 -9.79 7.19
C VAL A 72 13.29 -10.71 7.38
N PHE A 73 13.90 -11.20 6.29
CA PHE A 73 14.96 -12.21 6.35
C PHE A 73 16.39 -11.65 6.23
N LEU A 74 16.55 -10.52 5.56
CA LEU A 74 17.85 -9.85 5.42
C LEU A 74 17.92 -8.73 6.44
N ASN A 75 18.98 -8.74 7.23
CA ASN A 75 19.33 -7.60 8.05
C ASN A 75 19.87 -6.51 7.11
N LEU A 76 18.98 -5.63 6.67
CA LEU A 76 19.33 -4.50 5.81
C LEU A 76 20.17 -3.52 6.65
N ASN A 77 21.48 -3.74 6.66
CA ASN A 77 22.44 -2.86 7.32
C ASN A 77 22.48 -1.53 6.57
N GLY A 78 21.97 -0.50 7.23
CA GLY A 78 21.90 0.84 6.67
C GLY A 78 20.77 1.62 7.31
N PHE A 79 20.92 1.85 8.63
CA PHE A 79 20.47 2.96 9.49
C PHE A 79 20.44 2.44 10.93
#